data_AF-A0ABD3VBQ3-F1
#
_entry.id   AF-A0ABD3VBQ3-F1
#
_cell.length_a   1.000
_cell.length_b   1.000
_cell.length_c   1.000
_cell.angle_alpha   90.00
_cell.angle_beta   90.00
_cell.angle_gamma   90.00
#
_symmetry.space_group_name_H-M   'P 1'
#
loop_
_entity.id
_entity.type
_entity.pdbx_description
1 polymer ?
#
loop_
_entity_poly.entity_id
_entity_poly.type
_entity_poly.pdbx_seq_one_letter_code
_entity_poly.pdbx_strand_id
1 'polypeptide(L)'
;MAEDRVKLKCYYVWGASVPFEEDSCHEFKGHRNISVEELPPWTHESKTEKASRRAVSRTLNAFLNTGKGGTVYLGIVDSGIVHGLKLSQYQKDHIVGSLDDLFSRYKPAVKSHRYQVRFVPVVKNNSTPDEIITQCSFDSSETVDGKDRLRPHIYRNHKYCWCDADSFALYNNGVMSPDYVIEIEIKVWDPNDPLNKQDACGSLLSFHPIHEDEEGSVYFRRQASLIKYSMTELAQLTRQEVHETCQAEMFRLKREICLRKKAVCESGSVET
;
A
#
# COMPACT_ATOMS: atom_id res chain seq x y z
N MET A 1 -21.32 29.98 -20.69
CA MET A 1 -21.77 28.68 -20.19
C MET A 1 -20.52 27.85 -19.99
N ALA A 2 -20.07 27.70 -18.74
CA ALA A 2 -18.90 26.90 -18.43
C ALA A 2 -19.32 25.43 -18.48
N GLU A 3 -18.77 24.68 -19.41
CA GLU A 3 -18.88 23.22 -19.42
C GLU A 3 -18.25 22.71 -18.13
N ASP A 4 -19.08 22.26 -17.19
CA ASP A 4 -18.65 21.40 -16.09
C ASP A 4 -18.10 20.12 -16.71
N ARG A 5 -16.81 20.14 -17.04
CA ARG A 5 -16.07 18.93 -17.38
C ARG A 5 -16.12 18.04 -16.15
N VAL A 6 -17.05 17.08 -16.15
CA VAL A 6 -17.10 15.98 -15.20
C VAL A 6 -15.67 15.47 -15.07
N LYS A 7 -15.06 15.65 -13.88
CA LYS A 7 -13.72 15.15 -13.61
C LYS A 7 -13.78 13.64 -13.81
N LEU A 8 -13.27 13.18 -14.95
CA LEU A 8 -13.07 11.77 -15.21
C LEU A 8 -12.24 11.22 -14.05
N LYS A 9 -12.85 10.32 -13.27
CA LYS A 9 -12.11 9.51 -12.29
C LYS A 9 -11.01 8.77 -13.05
N CYS A 10 -9.85 8.59 -12.42
CA CYS A 10 -8.78 7.78 -12.97
C CYS A 10 -9.31 6.39 -13.35
N TYR A 11 -8.86 5.85 -14.48
CA TYR A 11 -9.21 4.51 -14.95
C TYR A 11 -8.00 3.87 -15.63
N TYR A 12 -8.00 2.55 -15.72
CA TYR A 12 -7.04 1.78 -16.52
C TYR A 12 -7.69 1.21 -17.76
N VAL A 13 -6.89 0.93 -18.80
CA VAL A 13 -7.37 0.30 -20.04
C VAL A 13 -6.94 -1.16 -20.09
N TRP A 14 -7.89 -2.07 -20.26
CA TRP A 14 -7.63 -3.50 -20.35
C TRP A 14 -6.68 -3.82 -21.52
N GLY A 15 -5.65 -4.62 -21.24
CA GLY A 15 -4.63 -5.02 -22.21
C GLY A 15 -3.58 -3.95 -22.52
N ALA A 16 -3.71 -2.74 -21.99
CA ALA A 16 -2.69 -1.71 -22.12
C ALA A 16 -1.55 -1.93 -21.12
N SER A 17 -0.35 -1.47 -21.50
CA SER A 17 0.79 -1.39 -20.57
C SER A 17 0.70 -0.10 -19.76
N VAL A 18 0.98 -0.19 -18.45
CA VAL A 18 1.17 1.00 -17.63
C VAL A 18 2.46 1.74 -18.02
N PRO A 19 2.53 3.08 -17.82
CA PRO A 19 3.70 3.89 -18.19
C PRO A 19 4.82 3.87 -17.13
N PHE A 20 4.72 3.02 -16.12
CA PHE A 20 5.69 2.88 -15.04
C PHE A 20 6.05 1.41 -14.84
N GLU A 21 7.24 1.16 -14.30
CA GLU A 21 7.77 -0.18 -14.06
C GLU A 21 7.77 -0.50 -12.56
N GLU A 22 7.99 -1.77 -12.22
CA GLU A 22 8.23 -2.15 -10.82
C GLU A 22 9.54 -1.54 -10.32
N ASP A 23 9.48 -0.84 -9.19
CA ASP A 23 10.62 -0.13 -8.64
C ASP A 23 10.64 -0.19 -7.10
N SER A 24 11.29 0.78 -6.45
CA SER A 24 11.32 0.88 -4.99
C SER A 24 9.97 1.24 -4.35
N CYS A 25 9.03 1.79 -5.12
CA CYS A 25 7.75 2.32 -4.66
C CYS A 25 6.55 1.71 -5.42
N HIS A 26 6.76 0.94 -6.48
CA HIS A 26 5.72 0.30 -7.29
C HIS A 26 5.94 -1.22 -7.31
N GLU A 27 4.87 -1.99 -7.08
CA GLU A 27 4.86 -3.46 -7.19
C GLU A 27 3.59 -3.92 -7.91
N PHE A 28 3.71 -4.86 -8.83
CA PHE A 28 2.59 -5.46 -9.55
C PHE A 28 2.31 -6.87 -9.02
N LYS A 29 1.02 -7.19 -8.93
CA LYS A 29 0.52 -8.53 -8.57
C LYS A 29 -0.72 -8.82 -9.39
N GLY A 30 -0.69 -9.91 -10.17
CA GLY A 30 -1.86 -10.36 -10.93
C GLY A 30 -2.99 -10.98 -10.10
N HIS A 31 -2.84 -11.06 -8.77
CA HIS A 31 -3.78 -11.73 -7.87
C HIS A 31 -4.15 -10.87 -6.65
N ARG A 32 -5.17 -11.27 -5.91
CA ARG A 32 -5.67 -10.56 -4.72
C ARG A 32 -5.40 -11.25 -3.37
N ASN A 33 -4.54 -12.28 -3.33
CA ASN A 33 -4.16 -12.93 -2.07
C ASN A 33 -3.32 -11.99 -1.21
N ILE A 34 -3.89 -11.52 -0.10
CA ILE A 34 -3.32 -10.50 0.76
C ILE A 34 -2.32 -11.12 1.74
N SER A 35 -2.75 -12.13 2.50
CA SER A 35 -1.92 -12.78 3.52
C SER A 35 -1.41 -14.15 3.10
N VAL A 36 -0.40 -14.65 3.83
CA VAL A 36 0.19 -15.98 3.56
C VAL A 36 -0.83 -17.10 3.73
N GLU A 37 -1.78 -16.98 4.66
CA GLU A 37 -2.79 -18.03 4.93
C GLU A 37 -3.89 -18.12 3.85
N GLU A 38 -4.05 -17.06 3.04
CA GLU A 38 -4.96 -17.07 1.89
C GLU A 38 -4.36 -17.78 0.67
N LEU A 39 -3.04 -18.03 0.69
CA LEU A 39 -2.38 -18.78 -0.37
C LEU A 39 -2.73 -20.27 -0.25
N PRO A 40 -3.09 -20.93 -1.35
CA PRO A 40 -3.31 -22.36 -1.32
C PRO A 40 -2.02 -23.14 -1.00
N PRO A 41 -2.08 -24.25 -0.25
CA PRO A 41 -0.90 -25.01 0.19
C PRO A 41 0.07 -25.39 -0.94
N TRP A 42 -0.45 -25.73 -2.13
CA TRP A 42 0.35 -26.10 -3.29
C TRP A 42 1.20 -24.97 -3.88
N THR A 43 0.97 -23.71 -3.46
CA THR A 43 1.79 -22.56 -3.88
C THR A 43 3.07 -22.38 -3.05
N HIS A 44 3.16 -23.06 -1.90
CA HIS A 44 4.31 -22.97 -0.99
C HIS A 44 5.44 -23.95 -1.35
N GLU A 45 5.18 -24.93 -2.22
CA GLU A 45 6.07 -26.06 -2.48
C GLU A 45 6.60 -26.08 -3.92
N SER A 46 7.62 -25.27 -4.19
CA SER A 46 8.55 -25.58 -5.29
C SER A 46 9.96 -25.19 -4.89
N LYS A 47 10.74 -26.16 -4.41
CA LYS A 47 12.19 -26.00 -4.15
C LYS A 47 12.99 -25.74 -5.43
N THR A 48 12.37 -25.90 -6.60
CA THR A 48 13.02 -25.87 -7.92
C THR A 48 12.48 -24.77 -8.84
N GLU A 49 11.33 -24.17 -8.54
CA GLU A 49 10.73 -23.08 -9.32
C GLU A 49 10.38 -21.92 -8.39
N LYS A 50 10.64 -20.68 -8.82
CA LYS A 50 10.20 -19.49 -8.06
C LYS A 50 8.70 -19.65 -7.79
N ALA A 51 8.30 -19.68 -6.51
CA ALA A 51 6.88 -19.73 -6.13
C ALA A 51 6.12 -18.68 -6.98
N SER A 52 5.23 -19.16 -7.84
CA SER A 52 4.57 -18.34 -8.87
C SER A 52 3.64 -17.29 -8.28
N ARG A 53 3.32 -17.42 -6.99
CA ARG A 53 2.47 -16.51 -6.23
C ARG A 53 3.05 -16.32 -4.83
N ARG A 54 3.21 -15.07 -4.41
CA ARG A 54 3.63 -14.69 -3.05
C ARG A 54 2.59 -13.73 -2.49
N ALA A 55 2.37 -13.81 -1.18
CA ALA A 55 1.41 -12.95 -0.51
C ALA A 55 1.82 -11.48 -0.65
N VAL A 56 0.82 -10.61 -0.81
CA VAL A 56 1.01 -9.15 -0.91
C VAL A 56 1.58 -8.59 0.39
N SER A 57 1.29 -9.23 1.53
CA SER A 57 1.78 -8.85 2.86
C SER A 57 3.28 -8.57 2.91
N ARG A 58 4.10 -9.42 2.29
CA ARG A 58 5.56 -9.23 2.28
C ARG A 58 5.98 -7.92 1.62
N THR A 59 5.33 -7.53 0.54
CA THR A 59 5.60 -6.24 -0.12
C THR A 59 5.13 -5.08 0.72
N LEU A 60 3.94 -5.16 1.33
CA LEU A 60 3.42 -4.11 2.21
C LEU A 60 4.33 -3.87 3.41
N ASN A 61 4.79 -4.95 4.05
CA ASN A 61 5.77 -4.90 5.13
C ASN A 61 7.06 -4.18 4.69
N ALA A 62 7.57 -4.49 3.50
CA ALA A 62 8.76 -3.84 2.95
C ALA A 62 8.59 -2.34 2.66
N PHE A 63 7.44 -1.93 2.14
CA PHE A 63 7.16 -0.51 1.91
C PHE A 63 7.03 0.28 3.21
N LEU A 64 6.40 -0.31 4.24
CA LEU A 64 6.32 0.30 5.58
C LEU A 64 7.71 0.49 6.18
N ASN A 65 8.54 -0.55 6.13
CA ASN A 65 9.87 -0.55 6.76
C ASN A 65 10.90 0.31 6.05
N THR A 66 10.70 0.67 4.79
CA THR A 66 11.61 1.62 4.11
C THR A 66 11.28 3.08 4.42
N GLY A 67 10.14 3.37 5.06
CA GLY A 67 9.68 4.73 5.36
C GLY A 67 9.29 5.58 4.14
N LYS A 68 9.63 5.15 2.92
CA LYS A 68 9.34 5.83 1.65
C LYS A 68 7.92 5.60 1.14
N GLY A 69 7.20 4.64 1.71
CA GLY A 69 5.90 4.22 1.21
C GLY A 69 5.99 3.50 -0.13
N GLY A 70 4.86 3.39 -0.82
CA GLY A 70 4.76 2.72 -2.10
C GLY A 70 3.34 2.24 -2.40
N THR A 71 3.08 1.84 -3.64
CA THR A 71 1.79 1.33 -4.08
C THR A 71 1.94 -0.08 -4.65
N VAL A 72 1.11 -1.00 -4.14
CA VAL A 72 0.92 -2.32 -4.73
C VAL A 72 -0.31 -2.28 -5.62
N TYR A 73 -0.15 -2.72 -6.87
CA TYR A 73 -1.22 -2.79 -7.87
C TYR A 73 -1.67 -4.23 -8.05
N LEU A 74 -2.90 -4.54 -7.64
CA LEU A 74 -3.51 -5.84 -7.85
C LEU A 74 -4.34 -5.84 -9.12
N GLY A 75 -4.11 -6.81 -10.02
CA GLY A 75 -4.73 -6.87 -11.34
C GLY A 75 -3.85 -6.34 -12.48
N ILE A 76 -2.60 -6.00 -12.18
CA ILE A 76 -1.53 -5.75 -13.16
C ILE A 76 -0.56 -6.92 -13.07
N VAL A 77 -0.24 -7.53 -14.21
CA VAL A 77 0.73 -8.64 -14.26
C VAL A 77 2.16 -8.09 -14.27
N ASP A 78 3.15 -8.93 -13.95
CA ASP A 78 4.57 -8.56 -13.85
C ASP A 78 5.12 -7.89 -15.12
N SER A 79 4.51 -8.11 -16.30
CA SER A 79 4.87 -7.43 -17.55
C SER A 79 4.33 -5.99 -17.68
N GLY A 80 3.65 -5.47 -16.66
CA GLY A 80 3.01 -4.14 -16.67
C GLY A 80 1.68 -4.08 -17.43
N ILE A 81 1.14 -5.22 -17.89
CA ILE A 81 -0.13 -5.27 -18.62
C ILE A 81 -1.31 -5.27 -17.64
N VAL A 82 -2.29 -4.41 -17.89
CA VAL A 82 -3.52 -4.33 -17.10
C VAL A 82 -4.48 -5.45 -17.50
N HIS A 83 -4.79 -6.35 -16.57
CA HIS A 83 -5.87 -7.33 -16.73
C HIS A 83 -7.12 -6.97 -15.92
N GLY A 84 -6.93 -6.34 -14.76
CA GLY A 84 -7.99 -6.09 -13.80
C GLY A 84 -8.45 -7.36 -13.07
N LEU A 85 -9.27 -7.15 -12.05
CA LEU A 85 -9.91 -8.17 -11.24
C LEU A 85 -11.42 -7.92 -11.23
N LYS A 86 -12.21 -8.95 -11.49
CA LYS A 86 -13.67 -8.89 -11.35
C LYS A 86 -14.04 -8.85 -9.88
N LEU A 87 -14.59 -7.72 -9.44
CA LEU A 87 -14.94 -7.50 -8.04
C LEU A 87 -16.39 -7.06 -7.91
N SER A 88 -17.19 -7.86 -7.21
CA SER A 88 -18.46 -7.38 -6.65
C SER A 88 -18.21 -6.43 -5.49
N GLN A 89 -19.25 -5.70 -5.04
CA GLN A 89 -19.13 -4.81 -3.88
C GLN A 89 -18.69 -5.58 -2.63
N TYR A 90 -19.27 -6.75 -2.37
CA TYR A 90 -18.88 -7.59 -1.22
C TYR A 90 -17.43 -8.07 -1.31
N GLN A 91 -16.89 -8.29 -2.52
CA GLN A 91 -15.48 -8.64 -2.67
C GLN A 91 -14.56 -7.43 -2.42
N LYS A 92 -14.98 -6.20 -2.75
CA LYS A 92 -14.25 -4.98 -2.36
C LYS A 92 -14.22 -4.84 -0.83
N ASP A 93 -15.37 -5.03 -0.17
CA ASP A 93 -15.48 -4.99 1.29
C ASP A 93 -14.61 -6.08 1.95
N HIS A 94 -14.58 -7.29 1.38
CA HIS A 94 -13.65 -8.35 1.80
C HIS A 94 -12.19 -7.88 1.77
N ILE A 95 -11.73 -7.29 0.66
CA ILE A 95 -10.33 -6.88 0.50
C ILE A 95 -9.95 -5.82 1.53
N VAL A 96 -10.83 -4.83 1.79
CA VAL A 96 -10.62 -3.82 2.82
C VAL A 96 -10.50 -4.49 4.19
N GLY A 97 -11.43 -5.37 4.54
CA GLY A 97 -11.40 -6.09 5.81
C GLY A 97 -10.22 -7.04 5.98
N SER A 98 -9.76 -7.69 4.90
CA SER A 98 -8.55 -8.54 4.91
C SER A 98 -7.28 -7.72 5.14
N LEU A 99 -7.20 -6.49 4.60
CA LEU A 99 -6.09 -5.59 4.88
C LEU A 99 -6.09 -5.07 6.32
N ASP A 100 -7.24 -4.67 6.85
CA ASP A 100 -7.38 -4.30 8.26
C ASP A 100 -6.96 -5.46 9.19
N ASP A 101 -7.42 -6.67 8.88
CA ASP A 101 -7.05 -7.89 9.59
C ASP A 101 -5.54 -8.16 9.54
N LEU A 102 -4.93 -8.06 8.35
CA LEU A 102 -3.49 -8.23 8.15
C LEU A 102 -2.69 -7.22 8.98
N PHE A 103 -3.00 -5.94 8.85
CA PHE A 103 -2.27 -4.85 9.50
C PHE A 103 -2.42 -4.84 11.01
N SER A 104 -3.53 -5.34 11.55
CA SER A 104 -3.72 -5.54 12.99
C SER A 104 -2.76 -6.59 13.57
N ARG A 105 -2.25 -7.52 12.75
CA ARG A 105 -1.35 -8.60 13.16
C ARG A 105 0.13 -8.27 13.02
N TYR A 106 0.46 -7.20 12.31
CA TYR A 106 1.84 -6.73 12.25
C TYR A 106 2.31 -6.31 13.64
N LYS A 107 3.62 -6.35 13.86
CA LYS A 107 4.23 -5.94 15.14
C LYS A 107 5.28 -4.87 14.91
N PRO A 108 5.01 -3.60 15.28
CA PRO A 108 3.74 -3.09 15.82
C PRO A 108 2.62 -3.07 14.79
N ALA A 109 1.36 -3.00 15.25
CA ALA A 109 0.20 -2.96 14.36
C ALA A 109 0.20 -1.67 13.53
N VAL A 110 -0.23 -1.76 12.27
CA VAL A 110 -0.26 -0.61 11.36
C VAL A 110 -1.61 0.09 11.46
N LYS A 111 -1.59 1.39 11.74
CA LYS A 111 -2.81 2.21 11.84
C LYS A 111 -3.39 2.54 10.46
N SER A 112 -4.71 2.70 10.40
CA SER A 112 -5.45 2.96 9.16
C SER A 112 -5.03 4.23 8.41
N HIS A 113 -4.49 5.26 9.10
CA HIS A 113 -4.03 6.48 8.43
C HIS A 113 -2.74 6.27 7.62
N ARG A 114 -1.98 5.20 7.88
CA ARG A 114 -0.70 4.87 7.22
C ARG A 114 -0.86 4.27 5.83
N TYR A 115 -2.08 3.87 5.45
CA TYR A 115 -2.34 3.28 4.15
C TYR A 115 -3.68 3.74 3.57
N GLN A 116 -3.89 3.47 2.29
CA GLN A 116 -5.14 3.74 1.59
C GLN A 116 -5.37 2.67 0.53
N VAL A 117 -6.63 2.27 0.36
CA VAL A 117 -7.05 1.34 -0.70
C VAL A 117 -7.92 2.09 -1.70
N ARG A 118 -7.63 1.96 -2.99
CA ARG A 118 -8.47 2.47 -4.07
C ARG A 118 -8.84 1.35 -5.04
N PHE A 119 -10.09 1.37 -5.50
CA PHE A 119 -10.58 0.48 -6.55
C PHE A 119 -10.75 1.29 -7.82
N VAL A 120 -9.80 1.18 -8.74
CA VAL A 120 -9.76 1.95 -9.98
C VAL A 120 -10.37 1.12 -11.11
N PRO A 121 -11.42 1.60 -11.81
CA PRO A 121 -12.10 0.82 -12.84
C PRO A 121 -11.19 0.55 -14.03
N VAL A 122 -11.36 -0.63 -14.63
CA VAL A 122 -10.70 -1.03 -15.88
C VAL A 122 -11.71 -1.00 -17.02
N VAL A 123 -11.47 -0.14 -18.01
CA VAL A 123 -12.31 0.00 -19.20
C VAL A 123 -11.74 -0.81 -20.35
N LYS A 124 -12.59 -1.17 -21.32
CA LYS A 124 -12.13 -1.86 -22.53
C LYS A 124 -11.50 -0.86 -23.50
N ASN A 125 -10.54 -1.32 -24.30
CA ASN A 125 -9.79 -0.47 -25.23
C ASN A 125 -10.66 0.23 -26.31
N ASN A 126 -11.86 -0.29 -26.58
CA ASN A 126 -12.77 0.23 -27.61
C ASN A 126 -14.03 0.88 -27.02
N SER A 127 -14.04 1.20 -25.72
CA SER A 127 -15.21 1.81 -25.08
C SER A 127 -15.41 3.26 -25.51
N THR A 128 -16.67 3.64 -25.71
CA THR A 128 -17.02 5.03 -26.03
C THR A 128 -16.81 5.94 -24.80
N PRO A 129 -16.60 7.26 -24.98
CA PRO A 129 -16.45 8.19 -23.86
C PRO A 129 -17.62 8.11 -22.85
N ASP A 130 -18.85 7.93 -23.34
CA ASP A 130 -20.04 7.83 -22.49
C ASP A 130 -20.06 6.52 -21.68
N GLU A 131 -19.62 5.40 -22.25
CA GLU A 131 -19.44 4.13 -21.54
C GLU A 131 -18.38 4.26 -20.44
N ILE A 132 -17.26 4.91 -20.75
CA ILE A 132 -16.17 5.15 -19.78
C ILE A 132 -16.69 5.98 -18.61
N ILE A 133 -17.40 7.08 -18.88
CA ILE A 133 -17.97 7.94 -17.84
C ILE A 133 -18.97 7.14 -16.99
N THR A 134 -19.86 6.38 -17.64
CA THR A 134 -20.86 5.56 -16.94
C THR A 134 -20.18 4.55 -16.02
N GLN A 135 -19.22 3.77 -16.52
CA GLN A 135 -18.51 2.77 -15.73
C GLN A 135 -17.68 3.40 -14.59
N CYS A 136 -17.04 4.54 -14.83
CA CYS A 136 -16.23 5.22 -13.81
C CYS A 136 -17.09 5.89 -12.73
N SER A 137 -18.26 6.41 -13.12
CA SER A 137 -19.22 7.03 -12.21
C SER A 137 -19.97 6.00 -11.36
N PHE A 138 -20.09 4.76 -11.83
CA PHE A 138 -20.85 3.70 -11.18
C PHE A 138 -20.33 3.38 -9.78
N ASP A 139 -21.18 3.59 -8.78
CA ASP A 139 -20.94 3.19 -7.41
C ASP A 139 -21.72 1.91 -7.09
N SER A 140 -21.01 0.78 -7.03
CA SER A 140 -21.60 -0.51 -6.69
C SER A 140 -22.16 -0.56 -5.26
N SER A 141 -21.77 0.36 -4.38
CA SER A 141 -22.25 0.40 -3.00
C SER A 141 -23.71 0.83 -2.85
N GLU A 142 -24.25 1.56 -3.82
CA GLU A 142 -25.65 1.99 -3.85
C GLU A 142 -26.61 0.87 -4.26
N THR A 143 -26.08 -0.17 -4.92
CA THR A 143 -26.87 -1.25 -5.54
C THR A 143 -27.06 -2.48 -4.65
N VAL A 144 -26.38 -2.54 -3.50
CA VAL A 144 -26.36 -3.70 -2.61
C VAL A 144 -26.97 -3.36 -1.25
N ASP A 145 -27.53 -4.36 -0.55
CA ASP A 145 -28.09 -4.14 0.79
C ASP A 145 -26.98 -3.81 1.79
N GLY A 146 -27.12 -2.67 2.48
CA GLY A 146 -26.19 -2.24 3.52
C GLY A 146 -26.07 -3.24 4.67
N LYS A 147 -27.10 -4.06 4.95
CA LYS A 147 -27.02 -5.11 5.98
C LYS A 147 -26.10 -6.25 5.57
N ASP A 148 -26.18 -6.67 4.31
CA ASP A 148 -25.33 -7.75 3.79
C ASP A 148 -23.88 -7.32 3.65
N ARG A 149 -23.61 -6.02 3.43
CA ARG A 149 -22.25 -5.47 3.47
C ARG A 149 -21.58 -5.57 4.85
N LEU A 150 -22.37 -5.61 5.93
CA LEU A 150 -21.86 -5.77 7.29
C LEU A 150 -21.70 -7.24 7.69
N ARG A 151 -22.10 -8.17 6.81
CA ARG A 151 -21.94 -9.60 7.08
C ARG A 151 -20.45 -9.92 7.20
N PRO A 152 -20.02 -10.62 8.27
CA PRO A 152 -18.61 -10.90 8.48
C PRO A 152 -18.05 -11.76 7.35
N HIS A 153 -16.91 -11.35 6.80
CA HIS A 153 -16.14 -12.13 5.85
C HIS A 153 -15.23 -13.13 6.57
N ILE A 154 -14.77 -14.13 5.81
CA ILE A 154 -13.83 -15.15 6.29
C ILE A 154 -12.47 -14.78 5.73
N TYR A 155 -11.56 -14.33 6.61
CA TYR A 155 -10.18 -14.00 6.28
C TYR A 155 -9.24 -15.16 6.61
N ARG A 156 -7.97 -15.05 6.21
CA ARG A 156 -6.88 -15.99 6.58
C ARG A 156 -7.17 -17.45 6.19
N ASN A 157 -7.88 -17.62 5.09
CA ASN A 157 -8.28 -18.93 4.62
C ASN A 157 -8.15 -18.97 3.10
N HIS A 158 -7.52 -20.01 2.58
CA HIS A 158 -7.43 -20.26 1.14
C HIS A 158 -8.77 -20.69 0.52
N LYS A 159 -9.78 -21.01 1.34
CA LYS A 159 -11.13 -21.37 0.88
C LYS A 159 -11.96 -20.14 0.53
N TYR A 160 -12.92 -20.34 -0.36
CA TYR A 160 -13.85 -19.31 -0.79
C TYR A 160 -14.68 -18.73 0.37
N CYS A 161 -14.84 -17.41 0.36
CA CYS A 161 -15.75 -16.71 1.23
C CYS A 161 -17.17 -16.69 0.62
N TRP A 162 -18.19 -16.39 1.42
CA TRP A 162 -19.57 -16.28 0.94
C TRP A 162 -19.71 -15.23 -0.18
N CYS A 163 -18.87 -14.18 -0.19
CA CYS A 163 -18.88 -13.17 -1.25
C CYS A 163 -18.38 -13.71 -2.61
N ASP A 164 -17.59 -14.78 -2.61
CA ASP A 164 -17.17 -15.46 -3.83
C ASP A 164 -18.29 -16.34 -4.38
N ALA A 165 -19.02 -17.02 -3.50
CA ALA A 165 -20.21 -17.77 -3.88
C ALA A 165 -21.30 -16.86 -4.46
N ASP A 166 -21.50 -15.69 -3.85
CA ASP A 166 -22.41 -14.65 -4.34
C ASP A 166 -21.99 -14.11 -5.73
N SER A 167 -20.71 -13.74 -5.88
CA SER A 167 -20.16 -13.29 -7.16
C SER A 167 -20.28 -14.36 -8.26
N PHE A 168 -20.09 -15.64 -7.90
CA PHE A 168 -20.30 -16.77 -8.81
C PHE A 168 -21.78 -16.96 -9.18
N ALA A 169 -22.71 -16.78 -8.23
CA ALA A 169 -24.14 -16.84 -8.51
C ALA A 169 -24.59 -15.71 -9.45
N LEU A 170 -24.09 -14.48 -9.25
CA LEU A 170 -24.32 -13.35 -10.16
C LEU A 170 -23.84 -13.68 -11.58
N TYR A 171 -22.64 -14.24 -11.70
CA TYR A 171 -22.09 -14.67 -12.99
C TYR A 171 -22.97 -15.71 -13.68
N ASN A 172 -23.44 -16.74 -12.95
CA ASN A 172 -24.33 -17.77 -13.49
C ASN A 172 -25.70 -17.21 -13.92
N ASN A 173 -26.14 -16.13 -13.29
CA ASN A 173 -27.35 -15.40 -13.68
C ASN A 173 -27.11 -14.36 -14.81
N GLY A 174 -25.91 -14.35 -15.41
CA GLY A 174 -25.57 -13.46 -16.53
C GLY A 174 -25.17 -12.04 -16.11
N VAL A 175 -25.03 -11.76 -14.81
CA VAL A 175 -24.58 -10.46 -14.30
C VAL A 175 -23.06 -10.48 -14.15
N MET A 176 -22.36 -9.68 -14.94
CA MET A 176 -20.90 -9.57 -14.87
C MET A 176 -20.45 -8.39 -14.02
N SER A 177 -19.69 -8.67 -12.97
CA SER A 177 -19.03 -7.63 -12.18
C SER A 177 -17.96 -6.88 -13.02
N PRO A 178 -17.84 -5.56 -12.84
CA PRO A 178 -16.81 -4.77 -13.52
C PRO A 178 -15.40 -5.17 -13.06
N ASP A 179 -14.43 -4.92 -13.94
CA ASP A 179 -13.01 -5.13 -13.67
C ASP A 179 -12.41 -3.90 -12.97
N TYR A 180 -11.55 -4.14 -11.98
CA TYR A 180 -10.84 -3.12 -11.22
C TYR A 180 -9.36 -3.46 -11.05
N VAL A 181 -8.52 -2.44 -11.01
CA VAL A 181 -7.19 -2.51 -10.39
C VAL A 181 -7.33 -2.04 -8.94
N ILE A 182 -6.79 -2.81 -8.01
CA ILE A 182 -6.76 -2.42 -6.60
C ILE A 182 -5.40 -1.76 -6.35
N GLU A 183 -5.41 -0.51 -5.93
CA GLU A 183 -4.21 0.19 -5.50
C GLU A 183 -4.18 0.19 -3.97
N ILE A 184 -3.16 -0.46 -3.39
CA ILE A 184 -2.88 -0.40 -1.96
C ILE A 184 -1.68 0.50 -1.76
N GLU A 185 -1.93 1.74 -1.34
CA GLU A 185 -0.92 2.75 -1.11
C GLU A 185 -0.50 2.75 0.36
N ILE A 186 0.78 2.55 0.62
CA ILE A 186 1.44 2.84 1.88
C ILE A 186 1.96 4.26 1.82
N LYS A 187 1.53 5.10 2.76
CA LYS A 187 1.95 6.50 2.81
C LYS A 187 3.38 6.63 3.31
N VAL A 188 4.09 7.62 2.78
CA VAL A 188 5.40 8.06 3.28
C VAL A 188 5.32 8.30 4.79
N TRP A 189 6.36 7.95 5.53
CA TRP A 189 6.44 8.30 6.94
C TRP A 189 6.67 9.81 7.09
N ASP A 190 5.77 10.48 7.81
CA ASP A 190 5.95 11.87 8.21
C ASP A 190 6.19 11.94 9.72
N PRO A 191 7.43 12.27 10.15
CA PRO A 191 7.76 12.45 11.55
C PRO A 191 6.97 13.56 12.27
N ASN A 192 6.43 14.54 11.52
CA ASN A 192 5.74 15.71 12.06
C ASN A 192 4.23 15.49 12.24
N ASP A 193 3.68 14.44 11.65
CA ASP A 193 2.25 14.12 11.76
C ASP A 193 1.89 13.82 13.23
N PRO A 194 0.89 14.52 13.82
CA PRO A 194 0.46 14.26 15.19
C PRO A 194 0.02 12.81 15.43
N LEU A 195 -0.53 12.13 14.43
CA LEU A 195 -0.99 10.73 14.54
C LEU A 195 0.18 9.74 14.67
N ASN A 196 1.36 10.10 14.17
CA ASN A 196 2.57 9.28 14.20
C ASN A 196 3.36 9.42 15.51
N LYS A 197 3.12 10.47 16.32
CA LYS A 197 3.88 10.74 17.55
C LYS A 197 3.87 9.62 18.58
N GLN A 198 2.80 8.81 18.60
CA GLN A 198 2.68 7.68 19.52
C GLN A 198 3.40 6.42 19.04
N ASP A 199 3.61 6.29 17.73
CA ASP A 199 4.20 5.08 17.11
C ASP A 199 5.66 5.31 16.68
N ALA A 200 6.11 6.56 16.73
CA ALA A 200 7.47 6.92 16.42
C ALA A 200 8.46 6.22 17.36
N CYS A 201 9.54 5.70 16.78
CA CYS A 201 10.63 5.13 17.55
C CYS A 201 11.64 6.25 17.89
N GLY A 202 11.93 6.44 19.18
CA GLY A 202 12.94 7.39 19.68
C GLY A 202 12.36 8.62 20.37
N SER A 203 13.07 9.12 21.39
CA SER A 203 12.65 10.29 22.19
C SER A 203 13.16 11.62 21.65
N LEU A 204 14.29 11.60 20.95
CA LEU A 204 14.96 12.79 20.39
C LEU A 204 14.72 12.94 18.88
N LEU A 205 14.53 11.82 18.17
CA LEU A 205 14.32 11.74 16.74
C LEU A 205 13.17 10.76 16.50
N SER A 206 12.20 11.16 15.68
CA SER A 206 10.98 10.40 15.39
C SER A 206 11.23 9.51 14.17
N PHE A 207 11.83 8.34 14.40
CA PHE A 207 12.05 7.34 13.37
C PHE A 207 10.76 6.58 13.08
N HIS A 208 10.62 6.11 11.83
CA HIS A 208 9.51 5.23 11.49
C HIS A 208 9.66 3.91 12.26
N PRO A 209 8.54 3.32 12.74
CA PRO A 209 8.58 2.01 13.34
C PRO A 209 8.99 0.96 12.29
N ILE A 210 9.66 -0.08 12.76
CA ILE A 210 9.95 -1.27 11.97
C ILE A 210 8.89 -2.30 12.34
N HIS A 211 8.20 -2.80 11.32
CA HIS A 211 7.12 -3.75 11.44
C HIS A 211 7.62 -5.16 11.09
N GLU A 212 7.31 -6.12 11.95
CA GLU A 212 7.29 -7.54 11.61
C GLU A 212 5.95 -7.87 10.93
N ASP A 213 6.01 -8.72 9.91
CA ASP A 213 4.83 -9.25 9.22
C ASP A 213 4.08 -10.30 10.07
N GLU A 214 3.04 -10.90 9.50
CA GLU A 214 2.24 -11.93 10.17
C GLU A 214 3.00 -13.22 10.50
N GLU A 215 4.12 -13.47 9.82
CA GLU A 215 5.02 -14.62 10.05
C GLU A 215 6.20 -14.27 10.99
N GLY A 216 6.26 -13.04 11.53
CA GLY A 216 7.38 -12.56 12.36
C GLY A 216 8.65 -12.24 11.57
N SER A 217 8.53 -11.98 10.27
CA SER A 217 9.62 -11.61 9.37
C SER A 217 9.64 -10.11 9.08
N VAL A 218 10.84 -9.54 8.91
CA VAL A 218 11.04 -8.13 8.57
C VAL A 218 11.62 -8.05 7.16
N TYR A 219 10.89 -7.39 6.26
CA TYR A 219 11.31 -7.16 4.88
C TYR A 219 11.63 -5.69 4.64
N PHE A 220 12.57 -5.43 3.72
CA PHE A 220 12.84 -4.10 3.17
C PHE A 220 12.90 -4.20 1.64
N ARG A 221 12.49 -3.12 0.98
CA ARG A 221 12.53 -3.00 -0.47
C ARG A 221 13.87 -2.40 -0.92
N ARG A 222 14.57 -3.05 -1.85
CA ARG A 222 15.78 -2.53 -2.52
C ARG A 222 15.65 -2.73 -4.03
N GLN A 223 15.60 -1.65 -4.82
CA GLN A 223 15.61 -1.68 -6.31
C GLN A 223 14.73 -2.81 -6.90
N ALA A 224 13.42 -2.77 -6.63
CA ALA A 224 12.43 -3.78 -7.02
C ALA A 224 12.52 -5.17 -6.34
N SER A 225 13.52 -5.43 -5.50
CA SER A 225 13.66 -6.71 -4.78
C SER A 225 13.27 -6.62 -3.29
N LEU A 226 12.69 -7.70 -2.78
CA LEU A 226 12.37 -7.88 -1.35
C LEU A 226 13.51 -8.62 -0.65
N ILE A 227 14.08 -7.99 0.38
CA ILE A 227 15.14 -8.59 1.19
C ILE A 227 14.63 -8.78 2.61
N LYS A 228 14.76 -10.01 3.13
CA LYS A 228 14.49 -10.34 4.53
C LYS A 228 15.71 -10.00 5.37
N TYR A 229 15.52 -9.27 6.47
CA TYR A 229 16.60 -8.91 7.39
C TYR A 229 16.57 -9.80 8.63
N SER A 230 17.75 -10.16 9.10
CA SER A 230 17.95 -10.70 10.45
C SER A 230 17.95 -9.58 11.49
N MET A 231 17.70 -9.92 12.76
CA MET A 231 17.76 -8.96 13.86
C MET A 231 19.13 -8.29 14.00
N THR A 232 20.21 -9.01 13.65
CA THR A 232 21.58 -8.49 13.70
C THR A 232 21.81 -7.41 12.64
N GLU A 233 21.36 -7.66 11.41
CA GLU A 233 21.42 -6.70 10.31
C GLU A 233 20.50 -5.50 10.59
N LEU A 234 19.32 -5.74 11.15
CA LEU A 234 18.39 -4.69 11.55
C LEU A 234 19.01 -3.75 12.57
N ALA A 235 19.62 -4.29 13.63
CA ALA A 235 20.29 -3.49 14.65
C ALA A 235 21.46 -2.68 14.08
N GLN A 236 22.19 -3.21 13.09
CA GLN A 236 23.25 -2.47 12.41
C GLN A 236 22.68 -1.33 11.56
N LEU A 237 21.62 -1.60 10.79
CA LEU A 237 20.95 -0.61 9.94
C LEU A 237 20.37 0.53 10.77
N THR A 238 19.65 0.23 11.85
CA THR A 238 19.10 1.24 12.76
C THR A 238 20.20 2.07 13.41
N ARG A 239 21.31 1.46 13.85
CA ARG A 239 22.45 2.22 14.42
C ARG A 239 23.06 3.17 13.40
N GLN A 240 23.20 2.73 12.15
CA GLN A 240 23.73 3.56 11.09
C GLN A 240 22.79 4.74 10.79
N GLU A 241 21.49 4.48 10.64
CA GLU A 241 20.49 5.51 10.37
C GLU A 241 20.40 6.55 11.50
N VAL A 242 20.41 6.08 12.75
CA VAL A 242 20.46 6.96 13.93
C VAL A 242 21.72 7.81 13.93
N HIS A 243 22.86 7.22 13.59
CA HIS A 243 24.14 7.93 13.54
C HIS A 243 24.12 9.04 12.49
N GLU A 244 23.70 8.72 11.27
CA GLU A 244 23.61 9.67 10.15
C GLU A 244 22.64 10.82 10.47
N THR A 245 21.47 10.51 11.02
CA THR A 245 20.46 11.51 11.38
C THR A 245 20.93 12.40 12.52
N CYS A 246 21.51 11.82 13.58
CA CYS A 246 22.10 12.58 14.68
C CYS A 246 23.23 13.50 14.19
N GLN A 247 24.10 13.01 13.31
CA GLN A 247 25.19 13.82 12.75
C GLN A 247 24.66 15.01 11.94
N ALA A 248 23.64 14.81 11.12
CA ALA A 248 23.00 15.87 10.35
C ALA A 248 22.40 16.95 11.26
N GLU A 249 21.68 16.54 12.32
CA GLU A 249 21.11 17.48 13.29
C GLU A 249 22.19 18.21 14.10
N MET A 250 23.26 17.53 14.51
CA MET A 250 24.41 18.17 15.14
C MET A 250 25.05 19.22 14.23
N PHE A 251 25.15 18.94 12.92
CA PHE A 251 25.67 19.91 11.95
C PHE A 251 24.74 21.12 11.80
N ARG A 252 23.42 20.89 11.72
CA ARG A 252 22.39 21.94 11.67
C ARG A 252 22.48 22.87 12.89
N LEU A 253 22.50 22.30 14.09
CA LEU A 253 22.61 23.06 15.35
C LEU A 253 23.92 23.83 15.45
N LYS A 254 25.06 23.23 15.06
CA LYS A 254 26.36 23.92 15.01
C LYS A 254 26.32 25.13 14.09
N ARG A 255 25.69 25.00 12.92
CA ARG A 255 25.53 26.10 11.95
C ARG A 255 24.66 27.22 12.53
N GLU A 256 23.56 26.88 13.19
CA GLU A 256 22.66 27.84 13.82
C GLU A 256 23.35 28.59 14.98
N ILE A 257 24.11 27.89 15.83
CA ILE A 257 24.90 28.51 16.90
C ILE A 257 25.94 29.48 16.31
N CYS A 258 26.61 29.11 15.21
CA CYS A 258 27.58 29.98 14.54
C CYS A 258 26.91 31.26 14.01
N LEU A 259 25.74 31.15 13.37
CA LEU A 259 24.97 32.30 12.88
C LEU A 259 24.53 33.21 14.02
N ARG A 260 23.98 32.66 15.11
CA ARG A 260 23.57 33.44 16.28
C ARG A 260 24.75 34.13 16.96
N LYS A 261 25.92 33.47 17.06
CA LYS A 261 27.14 34.09 17.60
C LYS A 261 27.60 35.30 16.76
N LYS A 262 27.54 35.19 15.43
CA LYS A 262 27.86 36.33 14.54
C LYS A 262 26.90 37.50 14.72
N ALA A 263 25.60 37.22 14.78
CA ALA A 263 24.58 38.25 15.02
C ALA A 263 24.79 38.97 16.37
N VAL A 264 25.15 38.25 17.44
CA VAL A 264 25.45 38.85 18.74
C VAL A 264 26.68 39.76 18.68
N CYS A 265 27.76 39.34 18.00
CA CYS A 265 28.95 40.18 17.82
C CYS A 265 28.66 41.45 17.02
N GLU A 266 27.78 41.38 16.02
CA GLU A 266 27.38 42.53 15.20
C GLU A 266 26.42 43.49 15.94
N SER A 267 25.56 42.98 16.84
CA SER A 267 24.69 43.82 17.67
C SER A 267 25.41 44.48 18.86
N GLY A 268 26.51 43.91 19.34
CA GLY A 268 27.30 44.46 20.45
C GLY A 268 28.26 45.60 20.05
N SER A 269 28.33 45.95 18.76
CA SER A 269 29.22 46.99 18.23
C SER A 269 28.50 48.32 17.94
N VAL A 270 27.24 48.48 18.35
CA VAL A 270 26.40 49.67 18.08
C VAL A 270 26.15 50.54 19.34
N GLU A 271 26.65 50.17 20.52
CA GLU A 271 26.45 50.92 21.79
C GLU A 271 27.68 51.71 22.30
N THR A 272 28.58 52.16 21.43
CA THR A 272 29.65 53.12 21.80
C THR A 272 29.68 54.30 20.86
#